data_AF-A0AAF0MJU8-F1
#
_entry.id   AF-A0AAF0MJU8-F1
#
_cell.length_a   1.000
_cell.length_b   1.000
_cell.length_c   1.000
_cell.angle_alpha   90.00
_cell.angle_beta   90.00
_cell.angle_gamma   90.00
#
_symmetry.space_group_name_H-M   'P 1'
#
loop_
_entity.id
_entity.type
_entity.pdbx_description
1 polymer ?
#
loop_
_entity_poly.entity_id
_entity_poly.type
_entity_poly.pdbx_seq_one_letter_code
_entity_poly.pdbx_strand_id
1 'polypeptide(L)'
;MAITVDDSGDYPSESTVEWAAATNRGGMWALLAEPTADRTAAEETAKVSGGVVISREVSTWQTVRELRPKPAVASDDEVNRIIEEENGVIRDALLRGVSIVLVRPHKPRERVLHRIGCPGLTSVLNRQLAWTQRFRERLAEDPEIRPPLPTFHTREDAQNRLAGIRQCGACEPELHGATRALRRVRADGLSDRHLGLTLASDGGTPLGIITDVDTHTSASNYQRYGAEQVTITTDNGVHNLSGTDIVTVVGSISPARLTRGEERLRTRLGLS
;
A
#
# COMPACT_ATOMS: atom_id res chain seq x y z
N MET A 1 -27.69 26.26 12.33
CA MET A 1 -27.24 25.78 13.65
C MET A 1 -25.96 24.99 13.43
N ALA A 2 -24.85 25.38 14.07
CA ALA A 2 -23.60 24.63 14.00
C ALA A 2 -23.57 23.60 15.14
N ILE A 3 -23.17 22.37 14.85
CA ILE A 3 -23.15 21.26 15.81
C ILE A 3 -21.76 20.62 15.87
N THR A 4 -21.36 20.18 17.06
CA THR A 4 -20.13 19.41 17.27
C THR A 4 -20.46 17.93 17.15
N VAL A 5 -19.80 17.24 16.22
CA VAL A 5 -20.01 15.82 15.95
C VAL A 5 -18.81 15.02 16.45
N ASP A 6 -19.07 13.99 17.24
CA ASP A 6 -18.10 13.02 17.73
C ASP A 6 -18.16 11.74 16.90
N ASP A 7 -17.00 11.17 16.58
CA ASP A 7 -16.84 10.06 15.64
C ASP A 7 -16.28 8.80 16.32
N SER A 8 -16.20 8.78 17.67
CA SER A 8 -15.48 7.76 18.44
C SER A 8 -16.21 6.43 18.70
N GLY A 9 -17.41 6.22 18.16
CA GLY A 9 -17.97 4.88 17.92
C GLY A 9 -18.44 4.02 19.11
N ASP A 10 -18.63 4.58 20.30
CA ASP A 10 -19.29 3.86 21.42
C ASP A 10 -20.76 4.32 21.54
N TYR A 11 -21.70 3.38 21.34
CA TYR A 11 -23.15 3.60 21.43
C TYR A 11 -23.71 3.00 22.72
N PRO A 12 -24.09 3.80 23.73
CA PRO A 12 -24.82 3.33 24.91
C PRO A 12 -26.27 2.88 24.61
N SER A 13 -26.75 1.86 25.32
CA SER A 13 -27.94 1.09 24.93
C SER A 13 -29.31 1.62 25.36
N GLU A 14 -29.45 2.72 26.09
CA GLU A 14 -30.77 3.23 26.53
C GLU A 14 -30.81 4.77 26.68
N SER A 15 -30.92 5.47 25.56
CA SER A 15 -31.22 6.91 25.52
C SER A 15 -32.31 7.20 24.49
N THR A 16 -33.09 8.26 24.69
CA THR A 16 -33.97 8.80 23.64
C THR A 16 -33.11 9.44 22.56
N VAL A 17 -32.84 8.67 21.50
CA VAL A 17 -31.99 9.10 20.39
C VAL A 17 -32.75 10.11 19.52
N GLU A 18 -32.23 11.33 19.39
CA GLU A 18 -32.66 12.25 18.34
C GLU A 18 -31.85 11.99 17.07
N TRP A 19 -32.51 11.95 15.91
CA TRP A 19 -31.92 11.75 14.60
C TRP A 19 -32.04 13.02 13.78
N ALA A 20 -31.03 13.35 12.99
CA ALA A 20 -31.13 14.44 12.02
C ALA A 20 -30.35 14.14 10.75
N ALA A 21 -30.81 14.71 9.63
CA ALA A 21 -29.99 14.81 8.44
C ALA A 21 -29.04 16.00 8.58
N ALA A 22 -27.77 15.82 8.23
CA ALA A 22 -26.77 16.87 8.29
C ALA A 22 -25.82 16.81 7.09
N THR A 23 -25.15 17.92 6.80
CA THR A 23 -24.09 18.00 5.78
C THR A 23 -22.82 18.58 6.42
N ASN A 24 -21.66 18.12 5.96
CA ASN A 24 -20.37 18.70 6.31
C ASN A 24 -19.85 19.50 5.13
N ARG A 25 -19.65 20.81 5.32
CA ARG A 25 -18.97 21.67 4.35
C ARG A 25 -17.84 22.39 5.06
N GLY A 26 -16.61 22.13 4.63
CA GLY A 26 -15.42 22.81 5.15
C GLY A 26 -15.15 22.55 6.64
N GLY A 27 -15.45 21.34 7.13
CA GLY A 27 -15.24 20.97 8.54
C GLY A 27 -16.34 21.44 9.49
N MET A 28 -17.39 22.11 8.98
CA MET A 28 -18.54 22.55 9.77
C MET A 28 -19.77 21.72 9.42
N TRP A 29 -20.42 21.18 10.44
CA TRP A 29 -21.67 20.43 10.31
C TRP A 29 -22.88 21.37 10.41
N ALA A 30 -23.79 21.24 9.44
CA ALA A 30 -25.06 21.94 9.41
C ALA A 30 -26.20 20.93 9.30
N LEU A 31 -27.24 21.14 10.11
CA LEU A 31 -28.49 20.39 10.02
C LEU A 31 -29.22 20.74 8.70
N LEU A 32 -29.70 19.70 8.03
CA LEU A 32 -30.55 19.80 6.84
C LEU A 32 -32.04 19.77 7.21
N ALA A 33 -32.37 19.26 8.39
CA ALA A 33 -33.70 19.27 8.98
C ALA A 33 -33.62 19.33 10.51
N GLU A 34 -34.75 19.66 11.13
CA GLU A 34 -34.93 19.60 12.59
C GLU A 34 -34.69 18.17 13.11
N PRO A 35 -34.06 18.01 14.29
CA PRO A 35 -33.96 16.72 14.97
C PRO A 35 -35.33 16.06 15.18
N THR A 36 -35.38 14.75 15.03
CA THR A 36 -36.61 13.95 15.14
C THR A 36 -36.35 12.62 15.86
N ALA A 37 -37.35 12.09 16.54
CA ALA A 37 -37.29 10.73 17.09
C ALA A 37 -37.44 9.65 16.00
N ASP A 38 -37.92 10.02 14.81
CA ASP A 38 -38.09 9.11 13.67
C ASP A 38 -36.84 9.07 12.79
N ARG A 39 -36.05 8.02 12.97
CA ARG A 39 -34.87 7.73 12.16
C ARG A 39 -35.18 7.68 10.66
N THR A 40 -36.33 7.13 10.27
CA THR A 40 -36.71 6.97 8.86
C THR A 40 -36.86 8.32 8.17
N ALA A 41 -37.49 9.28 8.84
CA ALA A 41 -37.65 10.63 8.33
C ALA A 41 -36.30 11.36 8.15
N ALA A 42 -35.36 11.15 9.07
CA ALA A 42 -33.99 11.67 8.94
C ALA A 42 -33.22 11.01 7.77
N GLU A 43 -33.39 9.69 7.57
CA GLU A 43 -32.79 8.94 6.47
C GLU A 43 -33.29 9.42 5.09
N GLU A 44 -34.61 9.60 4.94
CA GLU A 44 -35.20 10.10 3.69
C GLU A 44 -34.68 11.50 3.36
N THR A 45 -34.63 12.38 4.36
CA THR A 45 -34.13 13.75 4.19
C THR A 45 -32.66 13.77 3.78
N ALA A 46 -31.82 12.94 4.43
CA ALA A 46 -30.41 12.81 4.09
C ALA A 46 -30.22 12.30 2.66
N LYS A 47 -31.03 11.31 2.25
CA LYS A 47 -30.99 10.72 0.90
C LYS A 47 -31.35 11.73 -0.19
N VAL A 48 -32.39 12.54 0.01
CA VAL A 48 -32.83 13.56 -0.95
C VAL A 48 -31.81 14.70 -1.07
N SER A 49 -31.19 15.08 0.05
CA SER A 49 -30.35 16.28 0.12
C SER A 49 -28.85 16.01 -0.04
N GLY A 50 -28.43 14.74 -0.22
CA GLY A 50 -27.03 14.35 -0.27
C GLY A 50 -26.28 14.54 1.06
N GLY A 51 -27.00 14.37 2.17
CA GLY A 51 -26.48 14.48 3.54
C GLY A 51 -26.11 13.15 4.17
N VAL A 52 -25.80 13.19 5.47
CA VAL A 52 -25.56 12.03 6.33
C VAL A 52 -26.58 12.05 7.45
N VAL A 53 -26.91 10.89 8.01
CA VAL A 53 -27.69 10.84 9.24
C VAL A 53 -26.75 10.91 10.44
N ILE A 54 -27.12 11.73 11.40
CA ILE A 54 -26.46 11.86 12.70
C ILE A 54 -27.46 11.53 13.81
N SER A 55 -26.97 10.97 14.91
CA SER A 55 -27.74 10.66 16.12
C SER A 55 -27.24 11.47 17.32
N ARG A 56 -28.09 11.72 18.31
CA ARG A 56 -27.74 12.41 19.55
C ARG A 56 -28.25 11.60 20.75
N GLU A 57 -27.33 11.00 21.50
CA GLU A 57 -27.66 10.09 22.61
C GLU A 57 -27.44 10.70 24.00
N VAL A 58 -26.51 11.65 24.17
CA VAL A 58 -26.10 12.15 25.50
C VAL A 58 -26.04 13.67 25.57
N SER A 59 -25.55 14.33 24.53
CA SER A 59 -25.54 15.79 24.33
C SER A 59 -24.74 16.18 23.08
N THR A 60 -23.89 15.27 22.60
CA THR A 60 -23.12 15.36 21.36
C THR A 60 -23.83 14.64 20.23
N TRP A 61 -23.62 15.13 19.01
CA TRP A 61 -24.05 14.45 17.79
C TRP A 61 -22.99 13.43 17.38
N GLN A 62 -23.40 12.31 16.80
CA GLN A 62 -22.50 11.30 16.24
C GLN A 62 -22.93 10.94 14.83
N THR A 63 -21.97 10.64 13.93
CA THR A 63 -22.34 10.18 12.59
C THR A 63 -22.71 8.69 12.58
N VAL A 64 -23.79 8.36 11.87
CA VAL A 64 -24.21 6.97 11.69
C VAL A 64 -23.37 6.35 10.57
N ARG A 65 -22.47 5.43 10.91
CA ARG A 65 -21.45 4.91 10.00
C ARG A 65 -22.03 4.26 8.74
N GLU A 66 -23.12 3.51 8.87
CA GLU A 66 -23.79 2.81 7.76
C GLU A 66 -24.47 3.78 6.78
N LEU A 67 -24.76 5.00 7.22
CA LEU A 67 -25.49 6.02 6.48
C LEU A 67 -24.59 7.17 6.02
N ARG A 68 -23.28 7.06 6.23
CA ARG A 68 -22.33 7.98 5.61
C ARG A 68 -22.43 7.82 4.09
N PRO A 69 -22.50 8.93 3.33
CA PRO A 69 -22.39 8.87 1.88
C PRO A 69 -21.09 8.16 1.54
N LYS A 70 -21.12 7.38 0.46
CA LYS A 70 -19.90 6.76 -0.05
C LYS A 70 -18.84 7.85 -0.20
N PRO A 71 -17.61 7.62 0.29
CA PRO A 71 -16.55 8.60 0.13
C PRO A 71 -16.45 8.96 -1.35
N ALA A 72 -16.38 10.27 -1.62
CA ALA A 72 -16.11 10.72 -2.97
C ALA A 72 -14.81 10.06 -3.44
N VAL A 73 -14.79 9.55 -4.66
CA VAL A 73 -13.61 8.94 -5.26
C VAL A 73 -13.19 9.83 -6.42
N ALA A 74 -11.90 10.16 -6.48
CA ALA A 74 -11.37 10.92 -7.60
C ALA A 74 -11.66 10.21 -8.93
N SER A 75 -11.95 11.00 -9.96
CA SER A 75 -12.28 10.47 -11.29
C SER A 75 -11.11 9.72 -11.92
N ASP A 76 -11.40 8.75 -12.79
CA ASP A 76 -10.35 8.01 -13.51
C ASP A 76 -9.48 8.94 -14.35
N ASP A 77 -10.05 9.95 -15.00
CA ASP A 77 -9.31 10.92 -15.82
C ASP A 77 -8.32 11.74 -14.98
N GLU A 78 -8.73 12.18 -13.78
CA GLU A 78 -7.88 12.90 -12.86
C GLU A 78 -6.70 12.03 -12.39
N VAL A 79 -7.00 10.80 -11.97
CA VAL A 79 -5.98 9.85 -11.50
C VAL A 79 -5.03 9.48 -12.65
N ASN A 80 -5.52 9.26 -13.86
CA ASN A 80 -4.72 8.91 -15.03
C ASN A 80 -3.77 10.06 -15.42
N ARG A 81 -4.23 11.32 -15.35
CA ARG A 81 -3.38 12.49 -15.58
C ARG A 81 -2.24 12.55 -14.57
N ILE A 82 -2.53 12.37 -13.28
CA ILE A 82 -1.50 12.36 -12.22
C ILE A 82 -0.52 11.18 -12.43
N ILE A 83 -1.03 10.00 -12.78
CA ILE A 83 -0.20 8.83 -13.09
C ILE A 83 0.78 9.13 -14.22
N GLU A 84 0.36 9.83 -15.28
CA GLU A 84 1.26 10.18 -16.38
C GLU A 84 2.32 11.20 -15.96
N GLU A 85 1.96 12.21 -15.16
CA GLU A 85 2.92 13.15 -14.57
C GLU A 85 3.98 12.41 -13.72
N GLU A 86 3.54 11.49 -12.85
CA GLU A 86 4.41 10.67 -12.01
C GLU A 86 5.28 9.70 -12.83
N ASN A 87 4.74 9.08 -13.88
CA ASN A 87 5.49 8.26 -14.81
C ASN A 87 6.56 9.08 -15.56
N GLY A 88 6.27 10.35 -15.88
CA GLY A 88 7.23 11.29 -16.44
C GLY A 88 8.46 11.47 -15.54
N VAL A 89 8.28 11.60 -14.22
CA VAL A 89 9.39 11.69 -13.26
C VAL A 89 10.27 10.44 -13.29
N ILE A 90 9.66 9.26 -13.38
CA ILE A 90 10.39 7.97 -13.44
C ILE A 90 11.14 7.86 -14.78
N ARG A 91 10.50 8.26 -15.88
CA ARG A 91 11.06 8.28 -17.23
C ARG A 91 12.31 9.16 -17.27
N ASP A 92 12.22 10.38 -16.74
CA ASP A 92 13.35 11.31 -16.67
C ASP A 92 14.49 10.77 -15.82
N ALA A 93 14.19 10.11 -14.71
CA ALA A 93 15.21 9.45 -13.89
C ALA A 93 15.96 8.35 -14.66
N LEU A 94 15.24 7.50 -15.38
CA LEU A 94 15.84 6.43 -16.19
C LEU A 94 16.71 6.98 -17.34
N LEU A 95 16.31 8.09 -17.95
CA LEU A 95 17.09 8.78 -18.97
C LEU A 95 18.38 9.40 -18.40
N ARG A 96 18.38 9.82 -17.13
CA ARG A 96 19.58 10.29 -16.41
C ARG A 96 20.53 9.16 -15.95
N GLY A 97 20.24 7.90 -16.27
CA GLY A 97 21.07 6.76 -15.85
C GLY A 97 20.94 6.41 -14.37
N VAL A 98 19.80 6.72 -13.75
CA VAL A 98 19.50 6.28 -12.39
C VAL A 98 19.43 4.76 -12.33
N SER A 99 20.12 4.17 -11.37
CA SER A 99 20.08 2.72 -11.10
C SER A 99 19.72 2.38 -9.66
N ILE A 100 19.68 3.39 -8.78
CA ILE A 100 19.37 3.24 -7.35
C ILE A 100 18.10 4.03 -7.01
N VAL A 101 17.22 3.39 -6.24
CA VAL A 101 15.94 3.94 -5.81
C VAL A 101 15.89 3.91 -4.28
N LEU A 102 15.63 5.07 -3.67
CA LEU A 102 15.41 5.21 -2.23
C LEU A 102 13.90 5.33 -1.96
N VAL A 103 13.34 4.32 -1.29
CA VAL A 103 11.94 4.31 -0.87
C VAL A 103 11.76 4.94 0.50
N ARG A 104 10.57 5.54 0.73
CA ARG A 104 10.18 6.22 1.98
C ARG A 104 11.20 7.28 2.45
N PRO A 105 11.62 8.21 1.58
CA PRO A 105 12.65 9.20 1.92
C PRO A 105 12.28 10.06 3.13
N HIS A 106 11.00 10.31 3.38
CA HIS A 106 10.52 11.12 4.50
C HIS A 106 10.53 10.41 5.86
N LYS A 107 10.83 9.11 5.91
CA LYS A 107 10.82 8.31 7.14
C LYS A 107 12.20 7.69 7.39
N PRO A 108 13.11 8.37 8.11
CA PRO A 108 14.51 7.95 8.25
C PRO A 108 14.71 6.49 8.64
N ARG A 109 13.90 5.98 9.58
CA ARG A 109 13.97 4.58 10.06
C ARG A 109 13.46 3.54 9.07
N GLU A 110 12.70 3.96 8.06
CA GLU A 110 12.09 3.09 7.06
C GLU A 110 12.75 3.22 5.67
N ARG A 111 13.80 4.06 5.55
CA ARG A 111 14.53 4.27 4.29
C ARG A 111 15.20 2.98 3.85
N VAL A 112 15.03 2.63 2.57
CA VAL A 112 15.69 1.47 1.97
C VAL A 112 16.17 1.80 0.57
N LEU A 113 17.42 1.43 0.26
CA LEU A 113 18.00 1.53 -1.07
C LEU A 113 17.73 0.25 -1.87
N HIS A 114 17.25 0.39 -3.09
CA HIS A 114 16.99 -0.70 -4.02
C HIS A 114 17.71 -0.45 -5.34
N ARG A 115 18.02 -1.52 -6.09
CA ARG A 115 18.28 -1.41 -7.52
C ARG A 115 16.96 -1.18 -8.25
N ILE A 116 16.97 -0.36 -9.30
CA ILE A 116 15.74 0.07 -10.00
C ILE A 116 14.92 -1.10 -10.59
N GLY A 117 15.57 -2.18 -11.02
CA GLY A 117 14.92 -3.41 -11.48
C GLY A 117 14.49 -4.39 -10.37
N CYS A 118 14.51 -3.98 -9.10
CA CYS A 118 14.10 -4.83 -7.99
C CYS A 118 12.59 -5.13 -8.04
N PRO A 119 12.15 -6.41 -8.01
CA PRO A 119 10.74 -6.78 -7.97
C PRO A 119 9.97 -6.17 -6.78
N GLY A 120 10.64 -5.94 -5.66
CA GLY A 120 10.07 -5.27 -4.48
C GLY A 120 9.70 -3.81 -4.71
N LEU A 121 10.07 -3.20 -5.84
CA LEU A 121 9.67 -1.86 -6.24
C LEU A 121 8.41 -1.84 -7.11
N THR A 122 7.87 -2.99 -7.53
CA THR A 122 6.75 -3.05 -8.50
C THR A 122 5.55 -2.23 -8.04
N SER A 123 5.13 -2.35 -6.78
CA SER A 123 3.98 -1.60 -6.23
C SER A 123 4.22 -0.09 -6.10
N VAL A 124 5.47 0.37 -6.17
CA VAL A 124 5.84 1.79 -6.01
C VAL A 124 6.14 2.44 -7.36
N LEU A 125 6.83 1.73 -8.25
CA LEU A 125 7.18 2.20 -9.58
C LEU A 125 6.05 2.00 -10.58
N ASN A 126 5.21 0.97 -10.41
CA ASN A 126 3.97 0.87 -11.15
C ASN A 126 2.90 1.79 -10.55
N ARG A 127 2.80 3.01 -11.08
CA ARG A 127 1.89 4.03 -10.57
C ARG A 127 0.42 3.60 -10.61
N GLN A 128 0.02 2.78 -11.58
CA GLN A 128 -1.33 2.21 -11.61
C GLN A 128 -1.63 1.35 -10.37
N LEU A 129 -0.63 0.62 -9.85
CA LEU A 129 -0.78 -0.18 -8.62
C LEU A 129 -0.66 0.67 -7.35
N ALA A 130 0.11 1.75 -7.39
CA ALA A 130 0.31 2.64 -6.25
C ALA A 130 -0.97 3.43 -5.89
N TRP A 131 -1.79 3.75 -6.90
CA TRP A 131 -3.07 4.45 -6.76
C TRP A 131 -4.21 3.52 -6.32
N THR A 132 -4.12 3.05 -5.08
CA THR A 132 -5.16 2.23 -4.45
C THR A 132 -6.46 3.01 -4.24
N GLN A 133 -7.58 2.29 -4.03
CA GLN A 133 -8.88 2.87 -3.71
C GLN A 133 -8.79 3.92 -2.58
N ARG A 134 -8.02 3.62 -1.53
CA ARG A 134 -7.81 4.53 -0.41
C ARG A 134 -7.14 5.85 -0.82
N PHE A 135 -6.18 5.83 -1.75
CA PHE A 135 -5.56 7.07 -2.23
C PHE A 135 -6.51 7.88 -3.11
N ARG A 136 -7.37 7.21 -3.89
CA ARG A 136 -8.38 7.87 -4.72
C ARG A 136 -9.48 8.53 -3.89
N GLU A 137 -9.90 7.89 -2.81
CA GLU A 137 -10.84 8.48 -1.83
C GLU A 137 -10.23 9.71 -1.17
N ARG A 138 -8.99 9.59 -0.66
CA ARG A 138 -8.30 10.72 -0.04
C ARG A 138 -8.04 11.86 -1.03
N LEU A 139 -7.82 11.55 -2.31
CA LEU A 139 -7.60 12.57 -3.33
C LEU A 139 -8.83 13.45 -3.55
N ALA A 140 -10.03 12.89 -3.43
CA ALA A 140 -11.26 13.67 -3.50
C ALA A 140 -11.43 14.63 -2.31
N GLU A 141 -10.84 14.30 -1.15
CA GLU A 141 -10.85 15.13 0.05
C GLU A 141 -9.71 16.17 0.05
N ASP A 142 -8.54 15.79 -0.46
CA ASP A 142 -7.31 16.56 -0.48
C ASP A 142 -6.63 16.44 -1.86
N PRO A 143 -6.76 17.46 -2.73
CA PRO A 143 -6.18 17.46 -4.07
C PRO A 143 -4.66 17.37 -4.11
N GLU A 144 -3.95 17.53 -2.99
CA GLU A 144 -2.48 17.44 -2.90
C GLU A 144 -2.01 16.03 -2.50
N ILE A 145 -2.90 15.15 -2.03
CA ILE A 145 -2.47 13.84 -1.55
C ILE A 145 -2.00 12.94 -2.69
N ARG A 146 -0.82 12.36 -2.54
CA ARG A 146 -0.24 11.44 -3.53
C ARG A 146 0.35 10.21 -2.85
N PRO A 147 0.30 9.02 -3.47
CA PRO A 147 1.14 7.91 -3.04
C PRO A 147 2.61 8.34 -3.16
N PRO A 148 3.45 8.16 -2.12
CA PRO A 148 4.79 8.73 -2.08
C PRO A 148 5.64 8.20 -3.23
N LEU A 149 6.23 9.13 -4.00
CA LEU A 149 7.24 8.79 -5.00
C LEU A 149 8.57 8.48 -4.30
N PRO A 150 9.32 7.49 -4.81
CA PRO A 150 10.66 7.25 -4.33
C PRO A 150 11.61 8.34 -4.85
N THR A 151 12.80 8.39 -4.28
CA THR A 151 13.89 9.24 -4.74
C THR A 151 14.86 8.43 -5.59
N PHE A 152 15.44 9.07 -6.59
CA PHE A 152 16.14 8.42 -7.69
C PHE A 152 17.59 8.90 -7.74
N HIS A 153 18.54 7.96 -7.72
CA HIS A 153 19.97 8.24 -7.60
C HIS A 153 20.78 7.45 -8.63
N THR A 154 21.78 8.09 -9.23
CA THR A 154 22.83 7.35 -9.93
C THR A 154 23.61 6.51 -8.90
N ARG A 155 24.32 5.48 -9.37
CA ARG A 155 25.11 4.63 -8.48
C ARG A 155 26.16 5.44 -7.72
N GLU A 156 26.84 6.34 -8.42
CA GLU A 156 27.86 7.24 -7.87
C GLU A 156 27.26 8.19 -6.81
N ASP A 157 26.13 8.85 -7.12
CA ASP A 157 25.46 9.75 -6.17
C ASP A 157 25.03 9.01 -4.89
N ALA A 158 24.48 7.80 -5.05
CA ALA A 158 24.09 6.97 -3.91
C ALA A 158 25.30 6.55 -3.06
N GLN A 159 26.42 6.15 -3.67
CA GLN A 159 27.64 5.81 -2.95
C GLN A 159 28.19 6.98 -2.13
N ASN A 160 28.14 8.19 -2.70
CA ASN A 160 28.72 9.38 -2.08
C ASN A 160 27.82 9.98 -0.98
N ARG A 161 26.50 9.92 -1.14
CA ARG A 161 25.56 10.68 -0.28
C ARG A 161 24.70 9.83 0.65
N LEU A 162 24.54 8.54 0.38
CA LEU A 162 23.55 7.69 1.06
C LEU A 162 24.17 6.62 1.96
N ALA A 163 25.41 6.86 2.41
CA ALA A 163 26.08 6.01 3.38
C ALA A 163 25.23 5.85 4.65
N GLY A 164 25.21 4.63 5.19
CA GLY A 164 24.45 4.29 6.40
C GLY A 164 22.94 4.05 6.20
N ILE A 165 22.40 4.26 4.99
CA ILE A 165 21.01 3.87 4.70
C ILE A 165 20.92 2.35 4.50
N ARG A 166 19.85 1.75 5.04
CA ARG A 166 19.58 0.31 4.89
C ARG A 166 19.50 -0.07 3.41
N GLN A 167 20.23 -1.11 3.02
CA GLN A 167 20.17 -1.67 1.68
C GLN A 167 19.09 -2.76 1.60
N CYS A 168 18.37 -2.82 0.47
CA CYS A 168 17.42 -3.88 0.22
C CYS A 168 18.17 -5.20 0.17
N GLY A 169 17.73 -6.12 1.02
CA GLY A 169 18.38 -7.41 1.15
C GLY A 169 18.11 -8.42 0.05
N ALA A 170 17.18 -8.13 -0.87
CA ALA A 170 16.90 -9.01 -1.99
C ALA A 170 17.71 -8.60 -3.22
N CYS A 171 17.63 -7.33 -3.63
CA CYS A 171 18.37 -6.86 -4.81
C CYS A 171 19.79 -6.41 -4.50
N GLU A 172 20.18 -6.33 -3.22
CA GLU A 172 21.51 -5.96 -2.72
C GLU A 172 22.21 -4.95 -3.64
N PRO A 173 21.92 -3.64 -3.53
CA PRO A 173 22.47 -2.63 -4.44
C PRO A 173 24.00 -2.49 -4.42
N GLU A 174 24.71 -3.20 -3.54
CA GLU A 174 26.18 -3.32 -3.49
C GLU A 174 26.89 -1.96 -3.36
N LEU A 175 26.30 -0.99 -2.65
CA LEU A 175 26.86 0.36 -2.56
C LEU A 175 27.99 0.44 -1.52
N HIS A 176 27.97 -0.43 -0.50
CA HIS A 176 28.87 -0.38 0.66
C HIS A 176 29.32 -1.78 1.14
N GLY A 177 29.69 -2.68 0.22
CA GLY A 177 30.30 -3.98 0.57
C GLY A 177 29.33 -5.00 1.19
N ALA A 178 28.05 -5.00 0.80
CA ALA A 178 27.07 -5.95 1.31
C ALA A 178 27.43 -7.39 0.89
N THR A 179 27.47 -8.31 1.85
CA THR A 179 27.65 -9.75 1.65
C THR A 179 26.30 -10.44 1.46
N ARG A 180 26.21 -11.39 0.52
CA ARG A 180 25.01 -12.22 0.27
C ARG A 180 24.45 -12.78 1.57
N ALA A 181 23.29 -12.30 1.99
CA ALA A 181 22.70 -12.71 3.26
C ALA A 181 21.94 -14.03 3.14
N LEU A 182 22.28 -15.00 4.00
CA LEU A 182 21.40 -16.12 4.32
C LEU A 182 20.27 -15.63 5.24
N ARG A 183 19.01 -15.89 4.88
CA ARG A 183 17.87 -15.39 5.64
C ARG A 183 16.90 -16.51 5.97
N ARG A 184 16.70 -16.76 7.26
CA ARG A 184 15.57 -17.58 7.74
C ARG A 184 14.32 -16.71 7.75
N VAL A 185 13.29 -17.14 7.03
CA VAL A 185 12.03 -16.42 6.87
C VAL A 185 10.89 -17.42 7.09
N ARG A 186 9.79 -16.97 7.70
CA ARG A 186 8.55 -17.76 7.69
C ARG A 186 7.97 -17.80 6.29
N ALA A 187 7.34 -18.90 5.91
CA ALA A 187 6.73 -19.04 4.59
C ALA A 187 5.70 -17.94 4.31
N ASP A 188 4.89 -17.55 5.31
CA ASP A 188 3.94 -16.43 5.22
C ASP A 188 4.57 -15.05 4.98
N GLY A 189 5.87 -14.92 5.24
CA GLY A 189 6.66 -13.73 4.99
C GLY A 189 7.26 -13.65 3.59
N LEU A 190 7.12 -14.72 2.79
CA LEU A 190 7.51 -14.74 1.38
C LEU A 190 6.57 -13.85 0.55
N SER A 191 7.09 -13.33 -0.56
CA SER A 191 6.44 -12.32 -1.40
C SER A 191 7.29 -12.08 -2.64
N ASP A 192 6.79 -11.28 -3.58
CA ASP A 192 7.44 -10.85 -4.82
C ASP A 192 8.91 -10.45 -4.67
N ARG A 193 9.29 -9.90 -3.51
CA ARG A 193 10.68 -9.50 -3.22
C ARG A 193 11.65 -10.67 -3.18
N HIS A 194 11.19 -11.90 -2.94
CA HIS A 194 12.02 -13.10 -2.88
C HIS A 194 12.09 -13.85 -4.21
N LEU A 195 11.30 -13.44 -5.21
CA LEU A 195 11.35 -14.09 -6.50
C LEU A 195 12.74 -13.89 -7.11
N GLY A 196 13.35 -15.00 -7.54
CA GLY A 196 14.68 -15.07 -8.14
C GLY A 196 15.78 -15.31 -7.13
N LEU A 197 15.44 -15.44 -5.85
CA LEU A 197 16.35 -15.93 -4.81
C LEU A 197 16.27 -17.46 -4.75
N THR A 198 17.33 -18.08 -4.23
CA THR A 198 17.34 -19.52 -4.03
C THR A 198 16.58 -19.84 -2.74
N LEU A 199 15.52 -20.62 -2.86
CA LEU A 199 14.89 -21.26 -1.72
C LEU A 199 15.78 -22.42 -1.27
N ALA A 200 15.93 -22.57 0.03
CA ALA A 200 16.54 -23.71 0.68
C ALA A 200 15.66 -24.15 1.85
N SER A 201 15.72 -25.44 2.19
CA SER A 201 15.07 -25.96 3.39
C SER A 201 15.65 -25.32 4.66
N ASP A 202 15.03 -25.53 5.82
CA ASP A 202 15.58 -25.04 7.10
C ASP A 202 16.98 -25.64 7.39
N GLY A 203 17.26 -26.83 6.87
CA GLY A 203 18.59 -27.47 6.93
C GLY A 203 19.61 -26.93 5.92
N GLY A 204 19.24 -25.95 5.09
CA GLY A 204 20.12 -25.32 4.11
C GLY A 204 20.23 -26.03 2.76
N THR A 205 19.48 -27.11 2.53
CA THR A 205 19.47 -27.81 1.24
C THR A 205 18.75 -26.96 0.19
N PRO A 206 19.40 -26.59 -0.94
CA PRO A 206 18.75 -25.81 -1.99
C PRO A 206 17.55 -26.54 -2.60
N LEU A 207 16.40 -25.87 -2.66
CA LEU A 207 15.14 -26.36 -3.24
C LEU A 207 14.87 -25.77 -4.64
N GLY A 208 15.61 -24.73 -5.05
CA GLY A 208 15.53 -24.11 -6.37
C GLY A 208 15.39 -22.59 -6.33
N ILE A 209 15.37 -21.95 -7.49
CA ILE A 209 15.13 -20.51 -7.64
C ILE A 209 13.63 -20.24 -7.58
N ILE A 210 13.20 -19.35 -6.67
CA ILE A 210 11.80 -18.98 -6.52
C ILE A 210 11.31 -18.26 -7.78
N THR A 211 10.31 -18.81 -8.45
CA THR A 211 9.68 -18.24 -9.64
C THR A 211 8.34 -17.60 -9.31
N ASP A 212 7.61 -18.16 -8.34
CA ASP A 212 6.31 -17.66 -7.91
C ASP A 212 6.04 -17.92 -6.42
N VAL A 213 5.17 -17.11 -5.80
CA VAL A 213 4.73 -17.26 -4.41
C VAL A 213 3.26 -16.87 -4.30
N ASP A 214 2.43 -17.86 -3.98
CA ASP A 214 1.01 -17.68 -3.71
C ASP A 214 0.71 -17.90 -2.23
N THR A 215 -0.13 -17.04 -1.65
CA THR A 215 -0.55 -17.16 -0.26
C THR A 215 -2.05 -17.39 -0.17
N HIS A 216 -2.45 -18.30 0.70
CA HIS A 216 -3.84 -18.62 0.99
C HIS A 216 -4.15 -18.38 2.46
N THR A 217 -5.20 -17.60 2.71
CA THR A 217 -5.78 -17.37 4.04
C THR A 217 -7.27 -17.67 3.98
N SER A 218 -7.76 -18.54 4.86
CA SER A 218 -9.19 -18.86 4.90
C SER A 218 -10.02 -17.71 5.46
N ALA A 219 -11.32 -17.69 5.13
CA ALA A 219 -12.24 -16.65 5.61
C ALA A 219 -12.37 -16.61 7.15
N SER A 220 -12.18 -17.75 7.84
CA SER A 220 -12.24 -17.83 9.30
C SER A 220 -11.01 -17.23 10.00
N ASN A 221 -9.89 -17.08 9.30
CA ASN A 221 -8.66 -16.48 9.84
C ASN A 221 -8.32 -15.13 9.21
N TYR A 222 -9.22 -14.50 8.45
CA TYR A 222 -8.97 -13.21 7.81
C TYR A 222 -8.62 -12.07 8.80
N GLN A 223 -8.98 -12.22 10.08
CA GLN A 223 -8.61 -11.28 11.15
C GLN A 223 -7.29 -11.62 11.86
N ARG A 224 -6.68 -12.78 11.58
CA ARG A 224 -5.36 -13.16 12.11
C ARG A 224 -4.29 -12.82 11.06
N TYR A 225 -3.22 -12.16 11.49
CA TYR A 225 -2.10 -11.82 10.62
C TYR A 225 -1.36 -13.10 10.18
N GLY A 226 -1.32 -13.38 8.88
CA GLY A 226 -0.51 -14.46 8.28
C GLY A 226 -1.27 -15.30 7.25
N ALA A 227 -0.55 -15.87 6.28
CA ALA A 227 -1.08 -16.90 5.39
C ALA A 227 -1.16 -18.23 6.14
N GLU A 228 -2.19 -19.04 5.90
CA GLU A 228 -2.27 -20.40 6.45
C GLU A 228 -1.42 -21.36 5.63
N GLN A 229 -1.49 -21.21 4.31
CA GLN A 229 -0.73 -21.98 3.35
C GLN A 229 -0.02 -21.05 2.39
N VAL A 230 1.21 -21.41 2.07
CA VAL A 230 2.01 -20.74 1.05
C VAL A 230 2.44 -21.77 0.02
N THR A 231 2.11 -21.52 -1.24
CA THR A 231 2.59 -22.29 -2.38
C THR A 231 3.74 -21.53 -3.01
N ILE A 232 4.92 -22.16 -3.05
CA ILE A 232 6.12 -21.60 -3.66
C ILE A 232 6.44 -22.42 -4.90
N THR A 233 6.48 -21.77 -6.05
CA THR A 233 7.00 -22.40 -7.26
C THR A 233 8.47 -22.09 -7.38
N THR A 234 9.29 -23.11 -7.57
CA THR A 234 10.69 -23.00 -7.97
C THR A 234 10.91 -23.58 -9.36
N ASP A 235 12.08 -23.32 -9.94
CA ASP A 235 12.54 -23.98 -11.17
C ASP A 235 12.66 -25.52 -11.06
N ASN A 236 12.72 -26.06 -9.84
CA ASN A 236 12.80 -27.50 -9.57
C ASN A 236 11.46 -28.12 -9.15
N GLY A 237 10.39 -27.34 -8.98
CA GLY A 237 9.06 -27.85 -8.63
C GLY A 237 8.24 -26.94 -7.71
N VAL A 238 7.07 -27.42 -7.32
CA VAL A 238 6.12 -26.70 -6.45
C VAL A 238 6.26 -27.20 -5.01
N HIS A 239 6.30 -26.28 -4.05
CA HIS A 239 6.43 -26.56 -2.62
C HIS A 239 5.23 -25.97 -1.87
N ASN A 240 4.47 -26.80 -1.17
CA ASN A 240 3.34 -26.37 -0.34
C ASN A 240 3.76 -26.39 1.13
N LEU A 241 3.71 -25.23 1.78
CA LEU A 241 4.15 -25.04 3.16
C LEU A 241 3.03 -24.48 4.02
N SER A 242 3.04 -24.79 5.31
CA SER A 242 2.30 -24.01 6.29
C SER A 242 2.91 -22.62 6.37
N GLY A 243 2.09 -21.58 6.56
CA GLY A 243 2.59 -20.20 6.71
C GLY A 243 3.59 -20.04 7.85
N THR A 244 3.53 -20.91 8.86
CA THR A 244 4.45 -20.90 10.00
C THR A 244 5.79 -21.59 9.74
N ASP A 245 5.92 -22.33 8.63
CA ASP A 245 7.14 -23.08 8.33
C ASP A 245 8.32 -22.14 8.09
N ILE A 246 9.50 -22.54 8.56
CA ILE A 246 10.73 -21.78 8.36
C ILE A 246 11.42 -22.28 7.10
N VAL A 247 11.73 -21.34 6.21
CA VAL A 247 12.56 -21.57 5.03
C VAL A 247 13.79 -20.69 5.05
N THR A 248 14.83 -21.12 4.33
CA THR A 248 16.01 -20.29 4.12
C THR A 248 15.96 -19.72 2.71
N VAL A 249 16.13 -18.40 2.60
CA VAL A 249 16.32 -17.73 1.32
C VAL A 249 17.78 -17.33 1.20
N VAL A 250 18.41 -17.79 0.12
CA VAL A 250 19.84 -17.65 -0.13
C VAL A 250 20.08 -16.72 -1.30
N GLY A 251 21.00 -15.77 -1.08
CA GLY A 251 21.58 -14.95 -2.13
C GLY A 251 20.80 -13.69 -2.45
N SER A 252 21.21 -13.05 -3.54
CA SER A 252 20.60 -11.85 -4.09
C SER A 252 20.00 -12.14 -5.46
N ILE A 253 19.05 -11.29 -5.86
CA ILE A 253 18.39 -11.39 -7.16
C ILE A 253 19.47 -11.27 -8.23
N SER A 254 19.49 -12.23 -9.17
CA SER A 254 20.53 -12.27 -10.20
C SER A 254 20.61 -10.96 -11.00
N PRO A 255 21.81 -10.50 -11.41
CA PRO A 255 21.96 -9.31 -12.23
C PRO A 255 21.11 -9.33 -13.51
N ALA A 256 20.95 -10.50 -14.13
CA ALA A 256 20.11 -10.67 -15.31
C ALA A 256 18.60 -10.44 -15.02
N ARG A 257 18.11 -10.84 -13.84
CA ARG A 257 16.72 -10.57 -13.45
C ARG A 257 16.50 -9.10 -13.12
N LEU A 258 17.47 -8.45 -12.49
CA LEU A 258 17.41 -7.01 -12.24
C LEU A 258 17.44 -6.21 -13.55
N THR A 259 18.28 -6.62 -14.50
CA THR A 259 18.33 -6.02 -15.84
C THR A 259 16.99 -6.18 -16.56
N ARG A 260 16.42 -7.39 -16.59
CA ARG A 260 15.07 -7.62 -17.15
C ARG A 260 13.97 -6.84 -16.43
N GLY A 261 14.07 -6.68 -15.12
CA GLY A 261 13.13 -5.87 -14.34
C GLY A 261 13.18 -4.39 -14.74
N GLU A 262 14.38 -3.87 -14.95
CA GLU A 262 14.57 -2.51 -15.48
C GLU A 262 14.07 -2.40 -16.92
N GLU A 263 14.40 -3.33 -17.82
CA GLU A 263 13.91 -3.35 -19.21
C GLU A 263 12.38 -3.36 -19.29
N ARG A 264 11.70 -4.16 -18.46
CA ARG A 264 10.24 -4.16 -18.35
C ARG A 264 9.71 -2.80 -17.89
N LEU A 265 10.37 -2.18 -16.92
CA LEU A 265 10.04 -0.85 -16.46
C LEU A 265 10.19 0.19 -17.59
N ARG A 266 11.31 0.16 -18.32
CA ARG A 266 11.60 1.05 -19.45
C ARG A 266 10.55 0.88 -20.55
N THR A 267 10.27 -0.36 -20.96
CA THR A 267 9.26 -0.71 -21.96
C THR A 267 7.88 -0.16 -21.58
N ARG A 268 7.45 -0.39 -20.33
CA ARG A 268 6.17 0.12 -19.82
C ARG A 268 6.06 1.65 -19.87
N LEU A 269 7.18 2.35 -19.72
CA LEU A 269 7.26 3.81 -19.73
C LEU A 269 7.50 4.40 -21.13
N GLY A 270 7.53 3.56 -22.18
CA GLY A 270 7.79 3.98 -23.56
C GLY A 270 9.25 4.33 -23.83
N LEU A 271 10.18 3.81 -23.02
CA LEU A 271 11.62 3.92 -23.24
C LEU A 271 12.10 2.61 -23.87
N SER A 272 12.34 2.60 -25.18
CA SER A 272 13.02 1.51 -25.91
C SER A 272 14.47 1.85 -26.16
#